data_AF-A0A942CKW3-F1
#
_entry.id   AF-A0A942CKW3-F1
#
_cell.length_a   1.000
_cell.length_b   1.000
_cell.length_c   1.000
_cell.angle_alpha   90.00
_cell.angle_beta   90.00
_cell.angle_gamma   90.00
#
_symmetry.space_group_name_H-M   'P 1'
#
loop_
_entity.id
_entity.type
_entity.pdbx_description
1 polymer ?
#
loop_
_entity_poly.entity_id
_entity_poly.type
_entity_poly.pdbx_seq_one_letter_code
_entity_poly.pdbx_strand_id
1 'polypeptide(L)' 'MVDVREPATVSAVLDALEAAYPVLRGTIRDHGTLKRRPFLRFFACEEDLSLLPYETPLPPAVCAREEPFYVIGAIAGGER' A
#
# COMPACT_ATOMS: atom_id res chain seq x y z
N MET A 1 4.18 8.21 -10.54
CA MET A 1 3.00 7.43 -10.96
C MET A 1 3.51 6.06 -11.38
N VAL A 2 2.86 4.98 -10.96
CA VAL A 2 3.20 3.60 -11.36
C VAL A 2 2.01 3.00 -12.11
N ASP A 3 2.29 2.16 -13.10
CA ASP A 3 1.23 1.44 -13.81
C ASP A 3 0.86 0.17 -13.04
N VAL A 4 -0.43 0.02 -12.77
CA VAL A 4 -0.98 -1.06 -11.95
C VAL A 4 -1.77 -1.99 -12.85
N ARG A 5 -1.52 -3.30 -12.73
CA ARG A 5 -2.28 -4.32 -13.45
C ARG A 5 -3.70 -4.44 -12.90
N GLU A 6 -4.64 -4.75 -13.78
CA GLU A 6 -5.99 -5.14 -13.35
C GLU A 6 -6.03 -6.61 -12.88
N PRO A 7 -6.84 -6.95 -11.85
CA PRO A 7 -7.62 -6.02 -11.04
C PRO A 7 -6.73 -5.13 -10.17
N ALA A 8 -7.04 -3.84 -10.11
CA ALA A 8 -6.33 -2.88 -9.25
C ALA A 8 -6.63 -3.18 -7.77
N THR A 9 -5.75 -3.96 -7.14
CA THR A 9 -5.82 -4.34 -5.72
C THR A 9 -4.66 -3.74 -4.93
N VAL A 10 -4.69 -3.86 -3.60
CA VAL A 10 -3.56 -3.48 -2.74
C VAL A 10 -2.28 -4.22 -3.17
N SER A 11 -2.34 -5.55 -3.37
CA SER A 11 -1.16 -6.30 -3.84
C SER A 11 -0.64 -5.81 -5.19
N ALA A 12 -1.53 -5.54 -6.16
CA ALA A 12 -1.13 -5.07 -7.48
C ALA A 12 -0.39 -3.72 -7.42
N VAL A 13 -0.85 -2.79 -6.57
CA VAL A 13 -0.16 -1.52 -6.34
C VAL A 13 1.20 -1.73 -5.67
N LEU A 14 1.27 -2.55 -4.61
CA LEU A 14 2.53 -2.81 -3.91
C LEU A 14 3.56 -3.50 -4.82
N ASP A 15 3.12 -4.44 -5.65
CA ASP A 15 3.96 -5.10 -6.65
C ASP A 15 4.51 -4.09 -7.67
N ALA A 16 3.65 -3.22 -8.21
CA ALA A 16 4.05 -2.18 -9.16
C ALA A 16 5.02 -1.18 -8.51
N LEU A 17 4.77 -0.78 -7.26
CA LEU A 17 5.60 0.14 -6.51
C LEU A 17 6.98 -0.45 -6.23
N GLU A 18 7.05 -1.69 -5.75
CA GLU A 18 8.32 -2.38 -5.47
C GLU A 18 9.07 -2.81 -6.74
N ALA A 19 8.39 -2.93 -7.88
CA ALA A 19 9.01 -3.11 -9.19
C ALA A 19 9.66 -1.80 -9.69
N ALA A 20 8.92 -0.69 -9.61
CA ALA A 20 9.40 0.63 -10.02
C ALA A 20 10.48 1.19 -9.07
N TYR A 21 10.39 0.87 -7.78
CA TYR A 21 11.30 1.33 -6.74
C TYR A 21 11.81 0.17 -5.89
N PRO A 22 12.81 -0.60 -6.38
CA PRO A 22 13.33 -1.78 -5.68
C PRO A 22 13.84 -1.50 -4.26
N VAL A 23 14.24 -0.26 -3.96
CA VAL A 23 14.68 0.19 -2.63
C VAL A 23 13.57 0.09 -1.56
N LEU A 24 12.29 0.03 -1.97
CA LEU A 24 11.15 -0.12 -1.06
C LEU A 24 10.85 -1.59 -0.70
N ARG A 25 11.50 -2.55 -1.36
CA ARG A 25 11.37 -3.97 -0.99
C ARG A 25 11.92 -4.18 0.40
N GLY A 26 11.18 -4.88 1.24
CA GLY A 26 11.53 -5.01 2.65
C GLY A 26 11.16 -3.79 3.49
N THR A 27 10.84 -2.62 2.92
CA THR A 27 10.39 -1.46 3.73
C THR A 27 8.89 -1.50 3.95
N ILE A 28 8.12 -1.88 2.92
CA ILE A 28 6.66 -1.96 2.96
C ILE A 28 6.17 -3.36 3.39
N ARG A 29 6.65 -4.38 2.68
CA ARG A 29 6.38 -5.79 2.96
C ARG A 29 7.64 -6.47 3.46
N ASP A 30 7.49 -7.39 4.41
CA ASP A 30 8.56 -8.28 4.81
C ASP A 30 9.05 -9.13 3.62
N HIS A 31 10.36 -9.31 3.47
CA HIS A 31 10.92 -9.96 2.28
C HIS A 31 10.59 -11.45 2.18
N GLY A 32 10.47 -12.15 3.31
CA GLY A 32 10.19 -13.59 3.34
C GLY A 32 8.71 -13.89 3.26
N THR A 33 7.89 -13.18 4.03
CA THR A 33 6.46 -13.46 4.18
C THR A 33 5.55 -12.62 3.29
N LEU A 34 6.09 -11.55 2.69
CA LEU A 34 5.35 -10.53 1.93
C LEU A 34 4.21 -9.85 2.72
N LYS A 35 4.19 -10.02 4.04
CA LYS A 35 3.22 -9.37 4.92
C LYS A 35 3.57 -7.90 5.14
N ARG A 36 2.55 -7.06 5.33
CA ARG A 36 2.71 -5.65 5.74
C ARG A 36 3.63 -5.56 6.95
N ARG A 37 4.59 -4.65 6.92
CA ARG A 37 5.43 -4.34 8.09
C ARG A 37 4.57 -3.70 9.20
N PRO A 38 4.83 -4.01 10.48
CA PRO A 38 4.19 -3.32 11.59
C PRO A 38 4.29 -1.79 11.44
N PHE A 39 3.29 -1.06 11.92
CA PHE A 39 3.21 0.41 11.88
C PHE A 39 3.05 1.09 10.50
N LEU A 40 3.01 0.34 9.40
CA LEU A 40 2.54 0.89 8.12
C LEU A 40 1.02 0.84 8.00
N ARG A 41 0.39 1.80 7.36
CA ARG A 41 -1.04 1.76 7.02
C ARG A 41 -1.27 2.07 5.54
N PHE A 42 -2.34 1.50 4.99
CA PHE A 42 -2.80 1.71 3.64
C PHE A 42 -4.15 2.42 3.67
N PHE A 43 -4.26 3.55 3.00
CA PHE A 43 -5.50 4.32 2.92
C PHE A 43 -5.87 4.61 1.47
N ALA A 44 -7.17 4.61 1.20
CA ALA A 44 -7.77 5.07 -0.03
C ALA A 44 -9.17 5.60 0.29
N CYS A 45 -9.57 6.72 -0.32
CA CYS A 45 -10.91 7.28 -0.13
C CYS A 45 -11.30 7.43 1.35
N GLU A 46 -10.37 7.89 2.18
CA GLU A 46 -10.51 8.02 3.65
C GLU A 46 -10.71 6.70 4.43
N GLU A 47 -10.64 5.55 3.77
CA GLU A 47 -10.82 4.22 4.37
C GLU A 47 -9.46 3.54 4.67
N ASP A 48 -9.36 2.90 5.84
CA ASP A 48 -8.19 2.10 6.22
C ASP A 48 -8.29 0.69 5.62
N LEU A 49 -7.45 0.40 4.61
CA LEU A 49 -7.38 -0.89 3.94
C LEU A 49 -6.34 -1.84 4.56
N SER A 50 -5.65 -1.43 5.62
CA SER A 50 -4.46 -2.12 6.16
C SER A 50 -4.69 -3.53 6.70
N LEU A 51 -5.94 -3.86 7.00
CA LEU A 51 -6.38 -5.14 7.59
C LEU A 51 -7.27 -5.95 6.63
N LEU A 52 -7.58 -5.42 5.45
CA LEU A 52 -8.32 -6.15 4.44
C LEU A 52 -7.38 -7.13 3.71
N PRO A 53 -7.95 -8.19 3.09
CA PRO A 53 -7.20 -9.03 2.16
C PRO A 53 -6.51 -8.19 1.09
N TYR A 54 -5.33 -8.61 0.63
CA TYR A 54 -4.55 -7.85 -0.35
C TYR A 54 -5.17 -7.89 -1.75
N GLU A 55 -6.05 -8.86 -1.98
CA GLU A 55 -6.84 -9.07 -3.18
C GLU A 55 -8.10 -8.20 -3.19
N THR A 56 -8.37 -7.45 -2.11
CA THR A 56 -9.46 -6.48 -2.09
C THR A 56 -9.23 -5.44 -3.18
N PRO A 57 -10.22 -5.25 -4.10
CA PRO A 57 -10.16 -4.21 -5.11
C PRO A 57 -10.06 -2.83 -4.47
N LEU A 58 -9.29 -1.94 -5.10
CA LEU A 58 -9.24 -0.55 -4.70
C LEU A 58 -10.56 0.16 -5.03
N PRO A 59 -10.92 1.21 -4.28
CA PRO A 59 -12.07 2.02 -4.60
C PRO A 59 -12.01 2.57 -6.04
N PRO A 60 -13.14 2.68 -6.75
CA PRO A 60 -13.17 3.17 -8.13
C PRO A 60 -12.53 4.55 -8.33
N ALA A 61 -12.62 5.45 -7.34
CA ALA A 61 -12.00 6.77 -7.39
C ALA A 61 -10.46 6.71 -7.45
N VAL A 62 -9.83 5.69 -6.85
CA VAL A 62 -8.39 5.45 -6.99
C VAL A 62 -8.05 4.95 -8.38
N CYS A 63 -8.84 4.00 -8.90
CA CYS A 63 -8.66 3.47 -10.25
C CYS A 63 -8.84 4.57 -11.33
N ALA A 64 -9.76 5.50 -11.10
CA ALA A 64 -10.01 6.67 -11.94
C ALA A 64 -8.97 7.80 -11.76
N ARG A 65 -8.02 7.65 -10.83
CA ARG A 65 -7.00 8.66 -10.47
C ARG A 65 -7.58 9.95 -9.90
N GLU A 66 -8.80 9.90 -9.38
CA GLU A 66 -9.46 11.02 -8.72
C GLU A 66 -8.96 11.18 -7.28
N GLU A 67 -8.64 10.05 -6.62
CA GLU A 67 -8.05 10.02 -5.30
C GLU A 67 -6.78 9.15 -5.26
N PRO A 68 -5.79 9.48 -4.41
CA PRO A 68 -4.56 8.69 -4.29
C PRO A 68 -4.71 7.50 -3.34
N PHE A 69 -3.85 6.51 -3.53
CA PHE A 69 -3.56 5.45 -2.54
C PHE A 69 -2.37 5.86 -1.68
N TYR A 70 -2.52 5.84 -0.36
CA TYR A 70 -1.48 6.24 0.60
C TYR A 70 -0.83 5.04 1.28
N VAL A 71 0.51 5.06 1.36
CA VAL A 71 1.31 4.21 2.26
C VAL A 71 1.89 5.08 3.36
N ILE A 72 1.39 4.94 4.58
CA ILE A 72 1.71 5.82 5.71
C ILE A 72 2.48 5.05 6.78
N GLY A 73 3.63 5.57 7.22
CA GLY A 73 4.32 5.07 8.41
C GLY A 73 3.88 5.79 9.67
N ALA A 74 3.47 5.05 10.70
CA ALA A 74 3.26 5.63 12.02
C ALA A 74 4.63 5.93 12.65
N ILE A 75 4.89 7.20 12.95
CA ILE A 75 6.06 7.65 13.68
C ILE A 75 5.65 7.78 15.15
N ALA A 76 6.18 6.92 16.01
CA ALA A 76 5.97 7.03 17.45
C ALA A 76 6.84 8.18 18.00
N GLY A 77 6.22 9.34 18.26
CA GLY A 77 6.88 10.53 18.83
C GLY A 77 6.79 10.63 20.35
N GLY A 78 6.88 9.51 21.08
CA GLY A 78 6.79 9.51 22.54
C GLY A 78 8.13 9.86 23.19
N GLU A 79 8.36 11.13 23.51
CA GLU A 79 9.38 11.53 24.49
C GLU A 79 8.86 11.29 25.92
N ARG A 80 9.73 10.80 26.81
CA ARG A 80 9.43 10.62 28.25
C ARG A 80 9.55 11.94 28.99
#